data_AF-A0A8X6IEN5-F1
#
_entry.id   AF-A0A8X6IEN5-F1
#
_cell.length_a   1.000
_cell.length_b   1.000
_cell.length_c   1.000
_cell.angle_alpha   90.00
_cell.angle_beta   90.00
_cell.angle_gamma   90.00
#
_symmetry.space_group_name_H-M   'P 1'
#
loop_
_entity.id
_entity.type
_entity.pdbx_description
1 polymer ?
#
loop_
_entity_poly.entity_id
_entity_poly.type
_entity_poly.pdbx_seq_one_letter_code
_entity_poly.pdbx_strand_id
1 'polypeptide(L)'
;MVAMYSYCDMYLMHGRCNGNALLTARKYARRYPSRRPPDVNVISRLDDRLRNTESVWPTANLHDRRPRSVLTVAQVDAILHRVEERPE
;
A
#
# COMPACT_ATOMS: atom_id res chain seq x y z
N MET A 1 -16.03 3.70 -5.50
CA MET A 1 -14.61 3.92 -5.16
C MET A 1 -14.50 4.17 -3.66
N VAL A 2 -13.78 3.35 -2.90
CA VAL A 2 -13.56 3.61 -1.46
C VAL A 2 -12.48 4.70 -1.35
N ALA A 3 -12.83 5.85 -0.77
CA ALA A 3 -11.92 6.99 -0.65
C ALA A 3 -10.72 6.67 0.28
N MET A 4 -9.56 7.29 0.04
CA MET A 4 -8.33 7.09 0.82
C MET A 4 -8.55 7.23 2.34
N TYR A 5 -9.35 8.24 2.74
CA TYR A 5 -9.74 8.47 4.13
C TYR A 5 -10.38 7.24 4.79
N SER A 6 -11.14 6.46 4.03
CA SER A 6 -11.79 5.25 4.54
C SER A 6 -10.77 4.15 4.88
N TYR A 7 -9.65 4.04 4.17
CA TYR A 7 -8.62 3.04 4.49
C TYR A 7 -7.77 3.48 5.69
N CYS A 8 -7.44 4.77 5.80
CA CYS A 8 -6.74 5.29 6.98
C CYS A 8 -7.56 5.10 8.26
N ASP A 9 -8.87 5.41 8.20
CA ASP A 9 -9.78 5.20 9.33
C ASP A 9 -9.88 3.72 9.72
N MET A 10 -9.88 2.81 8.74
CA MET A 10 -9.84 1.36 8.98
C MET A 10 -8.55 0.97 9.70
N TYR A 11 -7.39 1.47 9.26
CA TYR A 11 -6.10 1.11 9.84
C TYR A 11 -5.91 1.63 11.26
N LEU A 12 -6.29 2.88 11.53
CA LEU A 12 -6.25 3.45 12.88
C LEU A 12 -7.14 2.66 13.85
N MET A 13 -8.32 2.24 13.40
CA MET A 13 -9.20 1.38 14.18
C MET A 13 -8.63 -0.02 14.38
N HIS A 14 -7.92 -0.56 13.38
CA HIS A 14 -7.26 -1.84 13.47
C HIS A 14 -6.18 -1.87 14.56
N GLY A 15 -5.36 -0.81 14.62
CA GLY A 15 -4.40 -0.61 15.70
C GLY A 15 -5.05 -0.56 17.08
N ARG A 16 -6.17 0.17 17.23
CA ARG A 16 -6.96 0.21 18.48
C ARG A 16 -7.62 -1.13 18.85
N CYS A 17 -7.72 -2.05 17.90
CA CYS A 17 -8.24 -3.39 18.12
C CYS A 17 -7.12 -4.44 18.25
N ASN A 18 -5.88 -4.02 18.51
CA ASN A 18 -4.71 -4.89 18.65
C ASN A 18 -4.54 -5.85 17.46
N GLY A 19 -4.79 -5.39 16.23
CA GLY A 19 -4.67 -6.22 15.03
C GLY A 19 -5.83 -7.21 14.82
N ASN A 20 -6.90 -7.14 15.60
CA ASN A 20 -8.06 -8.02 15.39
C ASN A 20 -8.98 -7.48 14.28
N ALA A 21 -8.89 -8.05 13.09
CA ALA A 21 -9.66 -7.62 11.92
C ALA A 21 -11.19 -7.76 12.10
N LEU A 22 -11.66 -8.84 12.74
CA LEU A 22 -13.09 -9.06 12.98
C LEU A 22 -13.67 -8.00 13.93
N LEU A 23 -12.98 -7.74 15.04
CA LEU A 23 -13.37 -6.70 16.00
C LEU A 23 -13.33 -5.32 15.35
N THR A 24 -12.32 -5.08 14.50
CA THR A 24 -12.17 -3.84 13.75
C THR A 24 -13.38 -3.60 12.84
N ALA A 25 -13.79 -4.58 12.04
CA ALA A 25 -14.95 -4.46 11.15
C ALA A 25 -16.23 -4.13 11.93
N ARG A 26 -16.48 -4.82 13.06
CA ARG A 26 -17.63 -4.57 13.93
C ARG A 26 -17.62 -3.15 14.52
N LYS A 27 -16.48 -2.71 15.06
CA LYS A 27 -16.35 -1.37 15.64
C LYS A 27 -16.41 -0.28 14.57
N TYR A 28 -15.87 -0.53 13.37
CA TYR A 28 -15.92 0.40 12.24
C TYR A 28 -17.36 0.63 11.78
N ALA A 29 -18.15 -0.44 11.63
CA ALA A 29 -19.56 -0.34 11.27
C ALA A 29 -20.38 0.45 12.30
N ARG A 30 -20.11 0.27 13.60
CA ARG A 30 -20.76 1.04 14.68
C ARG A 30 -20.34 2.51 14.66
N ARG A 31 -19.06 2.81 14.38
CA ARG A 31 -18.52 4.16 14.38
C ARG A 31 -18.96 4.97 13.16
N TYR A 32 -19.08 4.32 12.01
CA TYR A 32 -19.41 4.94 10.73
C TYR A 32 -20.62 4.26 10.07
N PRO A 33 -21.83 4.40 10.64
CA PRO A 33 -23.02 3.67 10.17
C PRO A 33 -23.44 4.07 8.75
N SER A 34 -23.14 5.30 8.32
CA SER A 34 -23.42 5.78 6.95
C SER A 34 -22.43 5.27 5.90
N ARG A 35 -21.37 4.57 6.30
CA ARG A 35 -20.35 4.02 5.38
C ARG A 35 -20.54 2.52 5.21
N ARG A 36 -20.19 1.99 4.04
CA ARG A 36 -20.15 0.54 3.82
C ARG A 36 -19.11 -0.09 4.77
N PRO A 37 -19.48 -1.10 5.57
CA PRO A 37 -18.53 -1.81 6.43
C PRO A 37 -17.46 -2.52 5.59
N PRO A 38 -16.18 -2.47 6.00
CA PRO A 38 -15.16 -3.30 5.39
C PRO A 38 -15.36 -4.78 5.72
N ASP A 39 -14.99 -5.63 4.76
CA ASP A 39 -14.79 -7.05 5.01
C ASP A 39 -13.53 -7.27 5.85
N VAL A 40 -13.50 -8.33 6.64
CA VAL A 40 -12.33 -8.72 7.46
C VAL A 40 -11.08 -8.89 6.59
N ASN A 41 -11.23 -9.48 5.40
CA ASN A 41 -10.12 -9.68 4.46
C ASN A 41 -9.57 -8.36 3.92
N VAL A 42 -10.40 -7.32 3.79
CA VAL A 42 -9.94 -5.98 3.36
C VAL A 42 -9.02 -5.37 4.40
N ILE A 43 -9.31 -5.58 5.68
CA ILE A 43 -8.52 -5.08 6.80
C ILE A 43 -7.19 -5.84 6.88
N SER A 44 -7.20 -7.18 6.79
CA SER A 44 -5.97 -7.97 6.81
C SER A 44 -5.05 -7.61 5.63
N ARG A 45 -5.61 -7.55 4.41
CA ARG A 45 -4.87 -7.12 3.21
C ARG A 45 -4.39 -5.67 3.26
N LEU A 46 -4.97 -4.84 4.12
CA LEU A 46 -4.51 -3.48 4.35
C LEU A 46 -3.30 -3.48 5.29
N ASP A 47 -3.34 -4.23 6.39
CA ASP A 47 -2.20 -4.36 7.31
C ASP A 47 -0.99 -4.98 6.60
N ASP A 48 -1.19 -6.09 5.89
CA ASP A 48 -0.13 -6.74 5.11
C ASP A 48 0.53 -5.76 4.14
N ARG A 49 -0.27 -4.92 3.48
CA ARG A 49 0.23 -3.99 2.47
C ARG A 49 1.00 -2.83 3.08
N LEU A 50 0.49 -2.27 4.18
CA LEU A 50 1.18 -1.23 4.92
C LEU A 50 2.53 -1.73 5.45
N ARG A 51 2.59 -2.95 5.97
CA ARG A 51 3.83 -3.55 6.49
C ARG A 51 4.83 -3.90 5.40
N ASN A 52 4.37 -4.40 4.27
CA ASN A 52 5.27 -4.94 3.23
C ASN A 52 5.59 -3.96 2.09
N THR A 53 4.74 -2.96 1.86
CA THR A 53 4.87 -2.03 0.71
C THR A 53 4.73 -0.56 1.09
N GLU A 54 4.49 -0.26 2.37
CA GLU A 54 4.30 1.11 2.90
C GLU A 54 3.14 1.87 2.21
N SER A 55 2.22 1.15 1.55
CA SER A 55 1.13 1.74 0.76
C SER A 55 -0.24 1.35 1.30
N VAL A 56 -1.12 2.34 1.40
CA VAL A 56 -2.54 2.18 1.77
C VAL A 56 -3.39 1.78 0.56
N TRP A 57 -2.89 1.97 -0.67
CA TRP A 57 -3.65 1.78 -1.91
C TRP A 57 -3.66 0.32 -2.38
N PRO A 58 -4.80 -0.23 -2.83
CA PRO A 58 -4.83 -1.62 -3.31
C PRO A 58 -3.85 -1.86 -4.46
N THR A 59 -3.10 -2.96 -4.38
CA THR A 59 -2.09 -3.34 -5.38
C THR A 59 -2.69 -3.61 -6.76
N ALA A 60 -4.01 -3.86 -6.87
CA ALA A 60 -4.69 -3.93 -8.16
C ALA A 60 -4.53 -2.63 -8.98
N ASN A 61 -4.35 -1.48 -8.31
CA ASN A 61 -4.05 -0.19 -8.94
C ASN A 61 -2.53 0.05 -9.11
N LEU A 62 -1.69 -0.93 -8.77
CA LEU A 62 -0.23 -0.84 -8.89
C LEU A 62 0.23 -1.17 -10.32
N HIS A 63 -0.56 -1.92 -11.10
CA HIS A 63 -0.27 -2.09 -12.53
C HIS A 63 -0.33 -0.76 -13.31
N ASP A 64 -1.06 0.25 -12.81
CA ASP A 64 -1.06 1.62 -13.33
C ASP A 64 0.07 2.49 -12.77
N ARG A 65 0.74 2.07 -11.70
CA ARG A 65 1.95 2.73 -11.24
C ARG A 65 3.12 2.16 -12.02
N ARG A 66 3.46 2.86 -13.11
CA ARG A 66 4.68 2.68 -13.90
C ARG A 66 5.80 2.16 -12.97
N PRO A 67 6.35 0.96 -13.20
CA PRO A 67 7.40 0.43 -12.35
C PRO A 67 8.48 1.50 -12.26
N ARG A 68 8.89 1.86 -11.03
CA ARG A 68 10.08 2.68 -10.82
C ARG A 68 11.17 1.96 -11.60
N SER A 69 11.71 2.60 -12.64
CA SER A 69 12.67 2.01 -13.56
C SER A 69 13.88 1.55 -12.74
N VAL A 70 13.88 0.29 -12.34
CA VAL A 70 15.05 -0.37 -11.81
C VAL A 70 15.93 -0.57 -13.03
N LEU A 71 16.95 0.27 -13.15
CA LEU A 71 17.97 0.07 -14.17
C LEU A 71 18.49 -1.36 -14.00
N THR A 72 18.49 -2.14 -15.07
CA THR A 72 19.11 -3.46 -15.04
C THR A 72 20.61 -3.30 -14.82
N VAL A 73 21.28 -4.31 -14.29
CA VAL A 73 22.74 -4.30 -14.09
C VAL A 73 23.46 -3.92 -15.38
N ALA A 74 23.00 -4.45 -16.53
CA ALA A 74 23.53 -4.09 -17.85
C ALA A 74 23.35 -2.60 -18.22
N GLN A 75 22.27 -1.96 -17.77
CA GLN A 75 22.06 -0.52 -17.98
C GLN A 75 22.96 0.32 -17.07
N VAL A 76 23.21 -0.13 -15.84
CA VAL A 76 24.19 0.50 -14.93
C VAL A 76 25.60 0.39 -15.50
N ASP A 77 25.99 -0.81 -15.96
CA ASP A 77 27.31 -1.05 -16.56
C ASP A 77 27.52 -0.22 -17.84
N ALA A 78 26.49 -0.09 -18.69
CA ALA A 78 26.57 0.74 -19.88
C ALA A 78 26.72 2.24 -19.56
N ILE A 79 26.11 2.72 -18.46
CA ILE A 79 26.30 4.09 -17.99
C ILE A 79 27.71 4.26 -17.45
N LEU A 80 28.20 3.31 -16.65
CA LEU A 80 29.54 3.37 -16.05
C LEU A 80 30.63 3.41 -17.12
N HIS A 81 30.53 2.53 -18.13
CA HIS A 81 31.46 2.48 -19.26
C HIS A 81 31.47 3.79 -20.05
N ARG A 82 30.30 4.41 -20.24
CA ARG A 82 30.20 5.68 -20.96
C ARG A 82 30.78 6.87 -20.19
N VAL A 83 30.75 6.83 -18.86
CA VAL A 83 31.42 7.81 -17.99
C VAL A 83 32.94 7.61 -18.03
N GLU A 84 33.42 6.37 -18.04
CA GLU A 84 34.85 6.06 -18.17
C GLU A 84 35.44 6.50 -19.53
N GLU A 85 34.68 6.35 -20.62
CA GLU A 85 35.13 6.75 -21.95
C GLU A 85 35.19 8.27 -22.17
N ARG A 86 34.47 9.05 -21.36
CA ARG A 86 34.42 10.52 -21.48
C ARG A 86 34.37 11.18 -20.10
N PRO A 87 35.50 11.28 -19.39
CA PRO A 87 35.60 12.11 -18.21
C PRO A 87 35.73 13.57 -18.66
N GLU A 88 34.60 14.23 -18.87
CA GLU A 88 34.55 15.70 -18.96
C GLU A 88 34.46 16.35 -17.58
#